data_AF-C9DF10-F1
#
_entry.id   AF-C9DF10-F1
#
_cell.length_a   1.000
_cell.length_b   1.000
_cell.length_c   1.000
_cell.angle_alpha   90.00
_cell.angle_beta   90.00
_cell.angle_gamma   90.00
#
_symmetry.space_group_name_H-M   'P 1'
#
loop_
_entity.id
_entity.type
_entity.pdbx_description
1 polymer ?
#
loop_
_entity_poly.entity_id
_entity_poly.type
_entity_poly.pdbx_seq_one_letter_code
_entity_poly.pdbx_strand_id
1 'polypeptide(L)'
;AHGGREFGFIGARMRQQHAVVTGHWQDKQAHERIGSWMRQAVSKQDTRHLKVCRFGDNMREVAVTDGDKVAAQIKFGFSVNT
;
A
#
# COMPACT_ATOMS: atom_id res chain seq x y z
N ALA A 1 -28.88 1.85 5.00
CA ALA A 1 -28.15 3.02 5.56
C ALA A 1 -27.28 2.67 6.78
N HIS A 2 -27.75 1.84 7.72
CA HIS A 2 -27.06 1.63 9.01
C HIS A 2 -25.95 0.56 9.00
N GLY A 3 -26.08 -0.53 8.23
CA GLY A 3 -25.08 -1.61 8.23
C GLY A 3 -23.66 -1.16 7.85
N GLY A 4 -23.52 -0.26 6.88
CA GLY A 4 -22.21 0.31 6.53
C GLY A 4 -21.57 1.14 7.66
N ARG A 5 -22.38 1.74 8.53
CA ARG A 5 -21.90 2.52 9.69
C ARG A 5 -21.41 1.59 10.80
N GLU A 6 -22.13 0.52 11.08
CA GLU A 6 -21.72 -0.50 12.05
C GLU A 6 -20.43 -1.20 11.62
N PHE A 7 -20.31 -1.53 10.33
CA PHE A 7 -19.07 -2.05 9.76
C PHE A 7 -17.90 -1.06 9.87
N GLY A 8 -18.17 0.22 9.59
CA GLY A 8 -17.19 1.29 9.78
C GLY A 8 -16.73 1.43 11.24
N PHE A 9 -17.65 1.31 12.21
CA PHE A 9 -17.34 1.39 13.62
C PHE A 9 -16.34 0.32 14.05
N ILE A 10 -16.60 -0.96 13.74
CA ILE A 10 -15.69 -2.04 14.15
C ILE A 10 -14.33 -1.93 13.46
N GLY A 11 -14.29 -1.56 12.17
CA GLY A 11 -13.05 -1.33 11.43
C GLY A 11 -12.20 -0.23 12.04
N ALA A 12 -12.81 0.91 12.40
CA ALA A 12 -12.13 2.01 13.08
C ALA A 12 -11.68 1.62 14.50
N ARG A 13 -12.53 0.94 15.27
CA ARG A 13 -12.24 0.48 16.64
C ARG A 13 -11.04 -0.47 16.68
N MET A 14 -10.87 -1.29 15.65
CA MET A 14 -9.74 -2.21 15.49
C MET A 14 -8.52 -1.59 14.80
N ARG A 15 -8.60 -0.31 14.40
CA ARG A 15 -7.54 0.39 13.64
C ARG A 15 -7.15 -0.34 12.34
N GLN A 16 -8.11 -1.01 11.71
CA GLN A 16 -7.88 -1.69 10.45
C GLN A 16 -7.72 -0.64 9.34
N GLN A 17 -6.66 -0.75 8.55
CA GLN A 17 -6.50 0.11 7.38
C GLN A 17 -7.51 -0.30 6.31
N HIS A 18 -8.37 0.63 5.89
CA HIS A 18 -9.40 0.38 4.90
C HIS A 18 -9.65 1.63 4.04
N ALA A 19 -10.13 1.42 2.81
CA ALA A 19 -10.63 2.49 1.96
C ALA A 19 -12.16 2.48 1.95
N VAL A 20 -12.79 3.65 2.00
CA VAL A 20 -14.25 3.79 2.00
C VAL A 20 -14.69 4.52 0.74
N VAL A 21 -15.59 3.88 -0.03
CA VAL A 21 -16.28 4.48 -1.16
C VAL A 21 -17.78 4.47 -0.86
N THR A 22 -18.43 5.62 -1.05
CA THR A 22 -19.87 5.81 -0.85
C THR A 22 -20.47 6.28 -2.16
N GLY A 23 -21.67 5.81 -2.50
CA GLY A 23 -22.37 6.19 -3.73
C GLY A 23 -23.43 5.14 -4.08
N HIS A 24 -24.30 5.46 -5.04
CA HIS A 24 -25.16 4.46 -5.65
C HIS A 24 -24.29 3.49 -6.49
N TRP A 25 -24.69 2.23 -6.63
CA TRP A 25 -23.87 1.24 -7.33
C TRP A 25 -23.68 1.54 -8.83
N GLN A 26 -24.53 2.38 -9.43
CA GLN A 26 -24.38 2.85 -10.82
C GLN A 26 -23.63 4.19 -10.93
N ASP A 27 -23.19 4.77 -9.82
CA ASP A 27 -22.46 6.03 -9.83
C ASP A 27 -21.08 5.85 -10.48
N LYS A 28 -20.84 6.58 -11.56
CA LYS A 28 -19.57 6.56 -12.28
C LYS A 28 -18.40 7.00 -11.38
N GLN A 29 -18.62 7.95 -10.47
CA GLN A 29 -17.57 8.41 -9.56
C GLN A 29 -17.18 7.31 -8.56
N ALA A 30 -18.17 6.54 -8.06
CA ALA A 30 -17.90 5.38 -7.21
C ALA A 30 -17.08 4.32 -7.94
N HIS A 31 -17.41 4.02 -9.21
CA HIS A 31 -16.64 3.10 -10.05
C HIS A 31 -15.20 3.56 -10.27
N GLU A 32 -14.98 4.83 -10.57
CA GLU A 32 -13.63 5.40 -10.76
C GLU A 32 -12.77 5.27 -9.50
N ARG A 33 -13.35 5.53 -8.32
CA ARG A 33 -12.67 5.38 -7.02
C ARG A 33 -12.33 3.93 -6.72
N ILE A 34 -13.25 3.00 -6.97
CA ILE A 34 -13.00 1.56 -6.81
C ILE A 34 -11.89 1.11 -7.75
N GLY A 35 -11.93 1.50 -9.03
CA GLY A 35 -10.91 1.14 -10.02
C GLY A 35 -9.52 1.69 -9.66
N SER A 36 -9.45 2.91 -9.11
CA SER A 36 -8.20 3.47 -8.59
C SER A 36 -7.64 2.65 -7.41
N TRP A 37 -8.51 2.29 -6.46
CA TRP A 37 -8.13 1.46 -5.32
C TRP A 37 -7.64 0.07 -5.73
N MET A 38 -8.28 -0.56 -6.73
CA MET A 38 -7.86 -1.87 -7.26
C MET A 38 -6.41 -1.82 -7.77
N ARG A 39 -6.02 -0.79 -8.54
CA ARG A 39 -4.65 -0.64 -9.03
C ARG A 39 -3.63 -0.48 -7.89
N GLN A 40 -3.99 0.29 -6.85
CA GLN A 40 -3.16 0.45 -5.67
C GLN A 40 -3.02 -0.86 -4.87
N ALA A 41 -4.09 -1.64 -4.75
CA ALA A 41 -4.07 -2.92 -4.06
C ALA A 41 -3.15 -3.93 -4.76
N VAL A 42 -3.18 -4.00 -6.09
CA VAL A 42 -2.25 -4.81 -6.90
C VAL A 42 -0.81 -4.36 -6.66
N SER A 43 -0.52 -3.06 -6.78
CA SER A 43 0.82 -2.52 -6.55
C SER A 43 1.37 -2.83 -5.14
N LYS A 44 0.52 -2.74 -4.11
CA LYS A 44 0.88 -3.10 -2.73
C LYS A 44 1.21 -4.59 -2.61
N GLN A 45 0.47 -5.46 -3.29
CA GLN A 45 0.73 -6.89 -3.30
C GLN A 45 2.03 -7.21 -4.02
N ASP A 46 2.26 -6.64 -5.20
CA ASP A 46 3.46 -6.87 -6.00
C ASP A 46 4.73 -6.42 -5.27
N THR A 47 4.68 -5.27 -4.61
CA THR A 47 5.80 -4.73 -3.83
C THR A 47 6.23 -5.68 -2.72
N ARG A 48 5.31 -6.48 -2.15
CA ARG A 48 5.64 -7.47 -1.11
C ARG A 48 6.44 -8.66 -1.61
N HIS A 49 6.52 -8.86 -2.93
CA HIS A 49 7.27 -9.95 -3.56
C HIS A 49 8.44 -9.45 -4.41
N LEU A 50 8.62 -8.13 -4.50
CA LEU A 50 9.65 -7.50 -5.32
C LEU A 50 11.06 -7.86 -4.80
N LYS A 51 11.94 -8.19 -5.74
CA LYS A 51 13.35 -8.47 -5.49
C LYS A 51 14.20 -7.48 -6.27
N VAL A 52 15.11 -6.81 -5.58
CA VAL A 52 16.04 -5.84 -6.15
C VAL A 52 17.45 -6.36 -5.94
N CYS A 53 18.18 -6.54 -7.04
CA CYS A 53 19.61 -6.85 -7.03
C CYS A 53 20.38 -5.55 -7.31
N ARG A 54 21.38 -5.25 -6.48
CA ARG A 54 22.25 -4.09 -6.64
C ARG A 54 23.64 -4.54 -7.08
N PHE A 55 24.12 -3.98 -8.18
CA PHE A 55 25.49 -4.21 -8.64
C PHE A 55 26.38 -3.08 -8.14
N GLY A 56 27.13 -3.34 -7.08
CA GLY A 56 27.91 -2.33 -6.36
C GLY A 56 27.10 -1.61 -5.27
N ASP A 57 27.78 -0.76 -4.50
CA ASP A 57 27.17 -0.05 -3.39
C ASP A 57 26.71 1.37 -3.78
N ASN A 58 26.14 2.10 -2.82
CA ASN A 58 25.71 3.48 -2.98
C ASN A 58 26.92 4.35 -3.36
N MET A 59 26.65 5.44 -4.08
CA MET A 59 27.68 6.42 -4.37
C MET A 59 28.25 6.98 -3.06
N ARG A 60 29.58 7.10 -3.00
CA ARG A 60 30.28 7.63 -1.82
C ARG A 60 29.74 9.01 -1.47
N GLU A 61 29.61 9.25 -0.17
CA GLU A 61 29.21 10.54 0.41
C GLU A 61 27.77 10.99 0.03
N VAL A 62 26.90 10.06 -0.40
CA VAL A 62 25.48 10.34 -0.70
C VAL A 62 24.56 9.76 0.37
N ALA A 63 23.92 10.63 1.14
CA ALA A 63 23.07 10.24 2.26
C ALA A 63 21.67 9.72 1.85
N VAL A 64 21.03 10.33 0.85
CA VAL A 64 19.59 10.08 0.55
C VAL A 64 19.30 8.70 -0.04
N THR A 65 20.29 8.09 -0.69
CA THR A 65 20.18 6.73 -1.26
C THR A 65 20.58 5.64 -0.26
N ASP A 66 21.10 6.04 0.90
CA ASP A 66 21.38 5.13 1.99
C ASP A 66 20.11 4.88 2.84
N GLY A 67 20.16 3.87 3.71
CA GLY A 67 19.05 3.55 4.59
C GLY A 67 18.99 2.09 5.04
N ASP A 68 18.06 1.81 5.95
CA ASP A 68 17.86 0.49 6.52
C ASP A 68 17.03 -0.42 5.60
N LYS A 69 17.72 -1.34 4.93
CA LYS A 69 17.13 -2.33 4.01
C LYS A 69 16.21 -3.32 4.73
N VAL A 70 16.49 -3.66 5.99
CA VAL A 70 15.66 -4.59 6.79
C VAL A 70 14.35 -3.93 7.20
N ALA A 71 14.41 -2.68 7.68
CA ALA A 71 13.21 -1.91 7.98
C ALA A 71 12.33 -1.69 6.74
N ALA A 72 12.94 -1.44 5.59
CA ALA A 72 12.23 -1.32 4.31
C ALA A 72 11.52 -2.63 3.93
N GLN A 73 12.18 -3.79 4.10
CA GLN A 73 11.56 -5.09 3.86
C GLN A 73 10.40 -5.38 4.82
N ILE A 74 10.53 -5.07 6.12
CA ILE A 74 9.43 -5.23 7.09
C ILE A 74 8.24 -4.35 6.71
N LYS A 75 8.50 -3.10 6.30
CA LYS A 75 7.45 -2.11 6.03
C LYS A 75 6.75 -2.33 4.69
N PHE A 76 7.51 -2.59 3.63
CA PHE A 76 7.04 -2.62 2.24
C PHE A 76 7.06 -4.02 1.63
N GLY A 77 7.90 -4.92 2.14
CA GLY A 77 7.98 -6.32 1.74
C GLY A 77 9.02 -6.63 0.64
N PHE A 78 9.53 -5.62 -0.07
CA PHE A 78 10.55 -5.86 -1.07
C PHE A 78 11.90 -6.23 -0.42
N SER A 79 12.65 -7.10 -1.09
CA SER A 79 13.99 -7.50 -0.66
C SER A 79 15.06 -6.83 -1.53
N VAL A 80 16.09 -6.28 -0.90
CA VAL A 80 17.23 -5.65 -1.58
C VAL A 80 18.49 -6.40 -1.20
N ASN A 81 19.16 -6.97 -2.19
CA ASN A 81 20.41 -7.72 -2.00
C ASN A 81 21.49 -7.15 -2.93
N THR A 82 22.76 -7.39 -2.56
CA THR A 82 23.95 -6.97 -3.30
C THR A 82 24.71 -8.20 -3.74
#